data_AF-A0A9D4BS31-F1
#
_entry.id   AF-A0A9D4BS31-F1
#
_cell.length_a   1.000
_cell.length_b   1.000
_cell.length_c   1.000
_cell.angle_alpha   90.00
_cell.angle_beta   90.00
_cell.angle_gamma   90.00
#
_symmetry.space_group_name_H-M   'P 1'
#
loop_
_entity.id
_entity.type
_entity.pdbx_description
1 polymer ?
#
loop_
_entity_poly.entity_id
_entity_poly.type
_entity_poly.pdbx_seq_one_letter_code
_entity_poly.pdbx_strand_id
1 'polypeptide(L)' 'MVRKRWKELDGTAYRVFEQFPTEVTMKRRQLVPKTKEARRLVKRAYLAYDTLYIDGIP' A
#
# COMPACT_ATOMS: atom_id res chain seq x y z
N MET A 1 -18.79 -0.24 6.98
CA MET A 1 -17.40 -0.27 7.48
C MET A 1 -16.86 1.17 7.50
N VAL A 2 -16.92 1.84 8.66
CA VAL A 2 -16.47 3.23 8.81
C VAL A 2 -14.96 3.21 9.06
N ARG A 3 -14.14 3.75 8.15
CA ARG A 3 -12.71 3.97 8.41
C ARG A 3 -12.60 4.91 9.61
N LYS A 4 -12.27 4.39 10.80
CA LYS A 4 -11.92 5.21 11.97
C LYS A 4 -10.77 6.13 11.55
N ARG A 5 -11.02 7.45 11.57
CA ARG A 5 -9.99 8.48 11.41
C ARG A 5 -8.91 8.20 12.47
N TRP A 6 -7.71 7.84 12.04
CA TRP A 6 -6.60 7.51 12.95
C TRP A 6 -6.14 8.77 13.69
N LYS A 7 -5.77 8.59 14.96
CA LYS A 7 -5.50 9.66 15.93
C LYS A 7 -4.39 10.60 15.42
N GLU A 8 -4.71 11.88 15.31
CA GLU A 8 -3.71 12.95 15.15
C GLU A 8 -2.86 12.99 16.43
N LEU A 9 -1.55 12.77 16.31
CA LEU A 9 -0.58 13.04 17.38
C LEU A 9 -0.24 14.53 17.24
N ASP A 10 -0.85 15.34 18.10
CA ASP A 10 -0.54 16.77 18.29
C ASP A 10 -0.36 17.59 16.99
N GLY A 11 -1.39 17.60 16.14
CA GLY A 11 -1.40 18.41 14.92
C GLY A 11 -0.47 17.95 13.79
N THR A 12 0.23 16.81 13.95
CA THR A 12 1.09 16.25 12.89
C THR A 12 0.44 15.06 12.18
N ALA A 13 0.60 15.01 10.85
CA ALA A 13 0.12 13.90 10.04
C ALA A 13 0.99 12.66 10.28
N TYR A 14 0.53 11.74 11.14
CA TYR A 14 1.25 10.50 11.41
C TYR A 14 0.99 9.45 10.32
N ARG A 15 2.05 8.83 9.82
CA ARG A 15 1.96 7.68 8.90
C ARG A 15 2.25 6.41 9.68
N VAL A 16 1.21 5.61 9.90
CA VAL A 16 1.36 4.25 10.40
C VAL A 16 1.71 3.35 9.23
N PHE A 17 2.88 2.72 9.30
CA PHE A 17 3.28 1.69 8.35
C PHE A 17 3.13 0.33 9.01
N GLU A 18 2.50 -0.61 8.31
CA GLU A 18 2.53 -2.01 8.70
C GLU A 18 3.98 -2.51 8.64
N GLN A 19 4.44 -3.11 9.74
CA GLN A 19 5.72 -3.78 9.77
C GLN A 19 5.54 -5.20 9.23
N PHE A 20 6.35 -5.55 8.25
CA PHE A 20 6.35 -6.88 7.65
C PHE A 20 7.71 -7.55 7.83
N PRO A 21 7.77 -8.89 7.81
CA PRO A 21 9.02 -9.62 7.69
C PRO A 21 9.87 -9.12 6.51
N THR A 22 11.18 -9.33 6.59
CA THR A 22 12.13 -8.88 5.58
C THR A 22 11.80 -9.44 4.20
N GLU A 23 11.40 -10.71 4.09
CA GLU A 23 11.08 -11.32 2.79
C GLU A 23 9.89 -10.62 2.11
N VAL A 24 8.85 -10.31 2.89
CA VAL A 24 7.65 -9.60 2.42
C VAL A 24 8.01 -8.19 1.97
N THR A 25 8.84 -7.50 2.75
CA THR A 25 9.31 -6.15 2.40
C THR A 25 10.09 -6.15 1.09
N MET A 26 10.95 -7.14 0.87
CA MET A 26 11.72 -7.27 -0.38
C MET A 26 10.81 -7.53 -1.58
N LYS A 27 9.84 -8.45 -1.47
CA LYS A 27 8.82 -8.67 -2.52
C LYS A 27 8.05 -7.39 -2.83
N ARG A 28 7.57 -6.68 -1.80
CA ARG A 28 6.86 -5.41 -1.97
C ARG A 28 7.69 -4.38 -2.72
N ARG A 29 8.99 -4.24 -2.40
CA ARG A 29 9.88 -3.31 -3.11
C ARG A 29 9.94 -3.59 -4.61
N GLN A 30 9.92 -4.85 -5.03
CA GLN A 30 9.90 -5.24 -6.44
C GLN A 30 8.56 -4.90 -7.14
N LEU A 31 7.45 -4.90 -6.39
CA LEU A 31 6.11 -4.61 -6.92
C LEU A 31 5.74 -3.13 -6.92
N VAL A 32 6.41 -2.30 -6.12
CA VAL A 32 6.15 -0.85 -6.06
C VAL A 32 6.23 -0.16 -7.43
N PRO A 33 7.26 -0.41 -8.28
CA PRO A 33 7.30 0.17 -9.63
C PRO A 33 6.08 -0.22 -10.47
N LYS A 34 5.72 -1.50 -10.50
CA LYS A 34 4.54 -1.99 -11.23
C LYS A 34 3.24 -1.35 -10.75
N THR A 35 3.11 -1.16 -9.43
CA THR A 35 1.98 -0.47 -8.82
C THR A 35 1.91 1.00 -9.30
N LYS A 36 3.05 1.69 -9.38
CA LYS A 36 3.12 3.08 -9.87
C LYS A 36 2.75 3.17 -11.34
N GLU A 37 3.26 2.29 -12.19
CA GLU A 37 2.93 2.28 -13.62
C GLU A 37 1.44 2.00 -13.84
N ALA A 38 0.86 1.01 -13.14
CA ALA A 38 -0.57 0.72 -13.24
C ALA A 38 -1.45 1.93 -12.83
N ARG A 39 -1.05 2.67 -11.79
CA ARG A 39 -1.73 3.91 -11.39
C ARG A 39 -1.59 5.03 -12.42
N ARG A 40 -0.45 5.15 -13.09
CA ARG A 40 -0.27 6.10 -14.20
C ARG A 40 -1.23 5.80 -15.35
N LEU A 41 -1.51 4.53 -15.59
CA LEU A 41 -2.51 4.06 -16.56
C LEU A 41 -3.96 4.14 -16.05
N VAL A 42 -4.21 4.91 -14.97
CA VAL A 42 -5.55 5.13 -14.38
C VAL A 42 -6.21 3.83 -13.86
N LYS A 43 -5.43 2.76 -13.65
CA LYS A 43 -5.94 1.50 -13.06
C LYS A 43 -5.97 1.56 -11.54
N ARG A 44 -6.89 0.81 -10.93
CA ARG A 44 -7.01 0.69 -9.47
C ARG A 44 -5.97 -0.30 -8.97
N ALA A 45 -4.73 0.16 -8.76
CA ALA A 45 -3.63 -0.68 -8.29
C ALA A 45 -3.29 -0.48 -6.80
N TYR A 46 -3.23 -1.57 -6.04
CA TYR A 46 -2.86 -1.57 -4.62
C TYR A 46 -2.09 -2.84 -4.21
N LEU A 47 -1.22 -2.69 -3.21
CA LEU A 47 -0.52 -3.81 -2.60
C LEU A 47 -1.27 -4.26 -1.35
N ALA A 48 -1.55 -5.55 -1.23
CA ALA A 48 -2.01 -6.18 0.00
C ALA A 48 -1.01 -7.27 0.38
N TYR A 49 -0.43 -7.16 1.58
CA TYR A 49 0.69 -8.00 2.03
C TYR A 49 1.85 -8.03 1.02
N ASP A 50 2.12 -9.12 0.31
CA ASP A 50 3.16 -9.23 -0.72
C ASP A 50 2.60 -9.32 -2.16
N THR A 51 1.31 -9.08 -2.35
CA THR A 51 0.60 -9.25 -3.63
C THR A 51 0.13 -7.91 -4.21
N LEU A 52 0.26 -7.73 -5.52
CA LEU A 52 -0.19 -6.56 -6.26
C LEU A 52 -1.53 -6.85 -6.93
N TYR A 53 -2.57 -6.09 -6.58
CA TYR A 53 -3.85 -6.16 -7.25
C TYR A 53 -3.99 -5.00 -8.23
N ILE A 54 -4.43 -5.29 -9.45
CA ILE A 54 -4.80 -4.31 -10.49
C ILE A 54 -6.26 -4.55 -10.84
N ASP A 55 -7.10 -3.54 -10.61
CA ASP A 55 -8.55 -3.62 -10.83
C ASP A 55 -9.21 -4.79 -10.05
N GLY A 56 -8.60 -5.15 -8.91
CA GLY A 56 -9.06 -6.23 -8.05
C GLY A 56 -8.49 -7.61 -8.38
N ILE A 57 -7.65 -7.72 -9.42
CA ILE A 57 -7.03 -8.98 -9.87
C ILE A 57 -5.56 -9.01 -9.44
N PRO A 58 -5.11 -10.07 -8.73
CA PRO A 58 -3.73 -10.22 -8.26
C PRO A 58 -2.69 -10.44 -9.38
#